data_AF-A0A817AEF2-F1
#
_entry.id   AF-A0A817AEF2-F1
#
_cell.length_a   1.000
_cell.length_b   1.000
_cell.length_c   1.000
_cell.angle_alpha   90.00
_cell.angle_beta   90.00
_cell.angle_gamma   90.00
#
_symmetry.space_group_name_H-M   'P 1'
#
loop_
_entity.id
_entity.type
_entity.pdbx_description
1 polymer ?
#
loop_
_entity_poly.entity_id
_entity_poly.type
_entity_poly.pdbx_seq_one_letter_code
_entity_poly.pdbx_strand_id
1 'polypeptide(L)'
;MDKYLVKNTMISNNDKEKLKEKIVSWACLSIRPFTIVEDCGFNDLIRESINIGQKYTGDIDVEHLLPTANTVRNNVRKAAENYRSVLIPLLQSQADAGVLCIIPDLWSDKHRKICYIGLSCSFVNDRFQSVAIDLCCGEYDEMDKTGKSVYLSIRKQLTMFGLEYYFDNKKLLFMSDRGSNIIKALEGHDVLFCFGHRINNVLQRAFYQTGPKQDKQANNGLAVTPVKRRIDIQDTSDEELDSDVEDIYKRPSPSRHHEATIILSKLPNEPKELLGVIVVSKSLVKYVKLTGLNKEIQDSHGVALQQ
;
A
#
# COMPACT_ATOMS: atom_id res chain seq x y z
N MET A 1 -7.02 -34.35 38.01
CA MET A 1 -7.00 -33.06 37.30
C MET A 1 -8.00 -33.16 36.18
N ASP A 2 -9.22 -32.75 36.46
CA ASP A 2 -10.36 -32.92 35.57
C ASP A 2 -10.22 -32.00 34.35
N LYS A 3 -10.21 -32.62 33.17
CA LYS A 3 -10.40 -31.94 31.89
C LYS A 3 -11.83 -31.41 31.88
N TYR A 4 -12.01 -30.10 32.08
CA TYR A 4 -13.29 -29.43 31.84
C TYR A 4 -13.70 -29.67 30.38
N LEU A 5 -14.72 -30.51 30.20
CA LEU A 5 -15.48 -30.63 28.96
C LEU A 5 -16.13 -29.27 28.69
N VAL A 6 -15.59 -28.52 27.73
CA VAL A 6 -16.28 -27.36 27.16
C VAL A 6 -17.53 -27.91 26.45
N LYS A 7 -18.68 -27.87 27.13
CA LYS A 7 -19.96 -28.09 26.48
C LYS A 7 -20.15 -26.95 25.49
N ASN A 8 -20.02 -27.24 24.20
CA ASN A 8 -20.46 -26.34 23.13
C ASN A 8 -21.99 -26.27 23.18
N THR A 9 -22.52 -25.42 24.07
CA THR A 9 -23.94 -25.13 24.13
C THR A 9 -24.31 -24.37 22.86
N MET A 10 -25.12 -24.99 22.00
CA MET A 10 -25.65 -24.30 20.83
C MET A 10 -26.61 -23.21 21.28
N ILE A 11 -26.31 -21.97 20.90
CA ILE A 11 -27.21 -20.81 21.08
C ILE A 11 -28.48 -21.06 20.27
N SER A 12 -29.64 -20.76 20.87
CA SER A 12 -30.94 -20.91 20.20
C SER A 12 -31.03 -20.03 18.95
N ASN A 13 -31.82 -20.45 17.95
CA ASN A 13 -32.02 -19.64 16.74
C ASN A 13 -32.66 -18.28 17.06
N ASN A 14 -33.52 -18.22 18.08
CA ASN A 14 -34.14 -16.97 18.52
C ASN A 14 -33.12 -15.98 19.07
N ASP A 15 -32.15 -16.44 19.87
CA ASP A 15 -31.13 -15.55 20.43
C ASP A 15 -30.09 -15.14 19.37
N LYS A 16 -29.84 -15.99 18.37
CA LYS A 16 -29.02 -15.62 17.19
C LYS A 16 -29.67 -14.50 16.38
N GLU A 17 -30.97 -14.57 16.11
CA GLU A 17 -31.67 -13.50 15.39
C GLU A 17 -31.67 -12.19 16.19
N LYS A 18 -31.89 -12.24 17.52
CA LYS A 18 -31.77 -11.03 18.37
C LYS A 18 -30.38 -10.40 18.31
N LEU A 19 -29.32 -11.22 18.37
CA LEU A 19 -27.95 -10.71 18.27
C LEU A 19 -27.69 -10.08 16.90
N LYS A 20 -28.16 -10.72 15.83
CA LYS A 20 -28.06 -10.21 14.46
C LYS A 20 -28.77 -8.86 14.31
N GLU A 21 -29.99 -8.71 14.83
CA GLU A 21 -30.70 -7.42 14.82
C GLU A 21 -29.93 -6.32 15.53
N LYS A 22 -29.29 -6.62 16.68
CA LYS A 22 -28.45 -5.66 17.41
C LYS A 22 -27.20 -5.27 16.64
N ILE A 23 -26.53 -6.23 15.99
CA ILE A 23 -25.36 -5.97 15.15
C ILE A 23 -25.73 -5.09 13.96
N VAL A 24 -26.83 -5.40 13.27
CA VAL A 24 -27.33 -4.60 12.13
C VAL A 24 -27.65 -3.17 12.60
N SER A 25 -28.40 -3.03 13.70
CA SER A 25 -28.74 -1.73 14.27
C SER A 25 -27.48 -0.94 14.64
N TRP A 26 -26.49 -1.57 15.28
CA TRP A 26 -25.22 -0.95 15.62
C TRP A 26 -24.45 -0.48 14.38
N ALA A 27 -24.37 -1.31 13.34
CA ALA A 27 -23.69 -0.98 12.10
C ALA A 27 -24.33 0.23 11.42
N CYS A 28 -25.66 0.29 11.35
CA CYS A 28 -26.39 1.41 10.78
C CYS A 28 -26.24 2.70 11.61
N LEU A 29 -26.46 2.61 12.93
CA LEU A 29 -26.46 3.79 13.80
C LEU A 29 -25.06 4.39 13.99
N SER A 30 -24.01 3.56 13.98
CA SER A 30 -22.62 3.99 14.18
C SER A 30 -21.80 4.04 12.90
N ILE A 31 -22.42 3.82 11.73
CA ILE A 31 -21.79 3.81 10.41
C ILE A 31 -20.53 2.93 10.41
N ARG A 32 -20.68 1.68 10.86
CA ARG A 32 -19.56 0.72 10.91
C ARG A 32 -19.47 -0.08 9.61
N PRO A 33 -18.26 -0.45 9.17
CA PRO A 33 -18.12 -1.37 8.06
C PRO A 33 -18.71 -2.74 8.44
N PHE A 34 -19.40 -3.40 7.51
CA PHE A 34 -20.01 -4.71 7.77
C PHE A 34 -18.99 -5.78 8.13
N THR A 35 -17.76 -5.65 7.62
CA THR A 35 -16.64 -6.56 7.91
C THR A 35 -16.15 -6.53 9.36
N ILE A 36 -16.63 -5.59 10.20
CA ILE A 36 -16.22 -5.51 11.62
C ILE A 36 -16.57 -6.78 12.42
N VAL A 37 -17.60 -7.53 12.01
CA VAL A 37 -18.00 -8.78 12.68
C VAL A 37 -17.04 -9.94 12.40
N GLU A 38 -16.22 -9.81 11.36
CA GLU A 38 -15.20 -10.78 10.97
C GLU A 38 -13.85 -10.48 11.64
N ASP A 39 -13.71 -9.32 12.29
CA ASP A 39 -12.49 -8.91 12.96
C ASP A 39 -12.17 -9.80 14.17
N CYS A 40 -10.95 -10.30 14.24
CA CYS A 40 -10.53 -11.17 15.34
C CYS A 40 -10.50 -10.41 16.68
N GLY A 41 -10.11 -9.14 16.69
CA GLY A 41 -10.10 -8.31 17.90
C GLY A 41 -11.51 -8.03 18.43
N PHE A 42 -12.48 -7.79 17.54
CA PHE A 42 -13.89 -7.69 17.92
C PHE A 42 -14.41 -9.00 18.52
N ASN A 43 -14.09 -10.14 17.91
CA ASN A 43 -14.48 -11.45 18.44
C ASN A 43 -13.88 -11.72 19.82
N ASP A 44 -12.63 -11.35 20.06
CA ASP A 44 -11.98 -11.48 21.36
C ASP A 44 -12.62 -10.55 22.42
N LEU A 45 -13.01 -9.32 22.03
CA LEU A 45 -13.73 -8.41 22.91
C LEU A 45 -15.10 -8.96 23.34
N ILE A 46 -15.86 -9.54 22.39
CA ILE A 46 -17.16 -10.18 22.69
C ILE A 46 -16.97 -11.38 23.62
N ARG A 47 -15.96 -12.22 23.36
CA ARG A 47 -15.65 -13.36 24.23
C ARG A 47 -15.32 -12.91 25.64
N GLU A 48 -14.51 -11.86 25.80
CA GLU A 48 -14.17 -11.34 27.12
C GLU A 48 -15.37 -10.74 27.83
N SER A 49 -16.27 -10.07 27.10
CA SER A 49 -17.52 -9.55 27.64
C SER A 49 -18.44 -10.67 28.15
N ILE A 50 -18.50 -11.81 27.45
CA ILE A 50 -19.23 -13.01 27.89
C ILE A 50 -18.59 -13.60 29.16
N ASN A 51 -17.26 -13.70 29.20
CA ASN A 51 -16.52 -14.21 30.38
C ASN A 51 -16.80 -13.35 31.62
N ILE A 52 -16.82 -12.02 31.47
CA ILE A 52 -17.18 -11.08 32.53
C ILE A 52 -18.63 -11.30 32.95
N GLY A 53 -19.56 -11.41 31.99
CA GLY A 53 -20.97 -11.68 32.25
C GLY A 53 -21.24 -13.00 32.97
N GLN A 54 -20.42 -14.04 32.74
CA GLN A 54 -20.50 -15.31 33.47
C GLN A 54 -19.98 -15.20 34.91
N LYS A 55 -19.04 -14.29 35.16
CA LYS A 55 -18.41 -14.11 36.48
C LYS A 55 -19.29 -13.33 37.45
N TYR A 56 -20.04 -12.35 36.97
CA TYR A 56 -20.89 -11.50 37.81
C TYR A 56 -22.37 -11.88 37.61
N THR A 57 -23.07 -12.20 38.70
CA THR A 57 -24.52 -12.52 38.66
C THR A 57 -25.35 -11.25 38.72
N GLY A 58 -26.26 -11.05 37.75
CA GLY A 58 -27.18 -9.92 37.70
C GLY A 58 -26.88 -8.95 36.56
N ASP A 59 -27.58 -7.83 36.54
CA ASP A 59 -27.39 -6.80 35.52
C ASP A 59 -26.07 -6.06 35.76
N ILE A 60 -25.18 -6.11 34.76
CA ILE A 60 -23.93 -5.35 34.76
C ILE A 60 -24.20 -4.00 34.13
N ASP A 61 -23.85 -2.92 34.82
CA ASP A 61 -23.87 -1.59 34.24
C ASP A 61 -22.79 -1.47 33.16
N VAL A 62 -23.23 -1.34 31.91
CA VAL A 62 -22.36 -1.26 30.71
C VAL A 62 -21.50 0.00 30.73
N GLU A 63 -21.99 1.10 31.31
CA GLU A 63 -21.23 2.36 31.40
C GLU A 63 -20.03 2.23 32.36
N HIS A 64 -20.15 1.36 33.37
CA HIS A 64 -19.03 1.01 34.25
C HIS A 64 -18.12 -0.06 33.66
N LEU A 65 -18.61 -0.88 32.73
CA LEU A 65 -17.83 -1.91 32.07
C LEU A 65 -16.90 -1.32 31.00
N LEU A 66 -17.39 -0.38 30.19
CA LEU A 66 -16.67 0.12 29.03
C LEU A 66 -15.71 1.27 29.40
N PRO A 67 -14.43 1.22 28.99
CA PRO A 67 -13.54 2.34 29.18
C PRO A 67 -13.90 3.51 28.27
N THR A 68 -13.69 4.74 28.76
CA THR A 68 -13.85 5.93 27.93
C THR A 68 -12.86 5.96 26.76
N ALA A 69 -13.18 6.70 25.69
CA ALA A 69 -12.30 6.88 24.54
C ALA A 69 -10.90 7.41 24.93
N ASN A 70 -10.82 8.30 25.93
CA ASN A 70 -9.56 8.81 26.45
C ASN A 70 -8.72 7.72 27.12
N THR A 71 -9.37 6.84 27.89
CA THR A 71 -8.73 5.68 28.53
C THR A 71 -8.18 4.73 27.46
N VAL A 72 -8.97 4.40 26.43
CA VAL A 72 -8.52 3.54 25.32
C VAL A 72 -7.33 4.17 24.60
N ARG A 73 -7.44 5.44 24.19
CA ARG A 73 -6.34 6.16 23.50
C ARG A 73 -5.04 6.14 24.30
N ASN A 74 -5.11 6.39 25.61
CA ASN A 74 -3.93 6.40 26.46
C ASN A 74 -3.31 4.99 26.60
N ASN A 75 -4.14 3.95 26.69
CA ASN A 75 -3.66 2.57 26.74
C ASN A 75 -3.07 2.11 25.40
N VAL A 76 -3.63 2.53 24.25
CA VAL A 76 -3.04 2.26 22.93
C VAL A 76 -1.65 2.87 22.82
N ARG A 77 -1.44 4.11 23.30
CA ARG A 77 -0.12 4.75 23.31
C ARG A 77 0.88 3.99 24.17
N LYS A 78 0.49 3.61 25.40
CA LYS A 78 1.32 2.79 26.29
C LYS A 78 1.66 1.43 25.68
N ALA A 79 0.68 0.76 25.07
CA ALA A 79 0.91 -0.52 24.40
C ALA A 79 1.91 -0.34 23.25
N ALA A 80 1.77 0.70 22.43
CA ALA A 80 2.72 1.00 21.36
C ALA A 80 4.14 1.28 21.87
N GLU A 81 4.28 1.99 23.00
CA GLU A 81 5.58 2.22 23.65
C GLU A 81 6.19 0.91 24.19
N ASN A 82 5.40 0.05 24.81
CA ASN A 82 5.84 -1.26 25.28
C ASN A 82 6.27 -2.17 24.13
N TYR A 83 5.53 -2.20 23.02
CA TYR A 83 5.94 -2.94 21.83
C TYR A 83 7.24 -2.36 21.25
N ARG A 84 7.36 -1.03 21.22
CA ARG A 84 8.56 -0.36 20.70
C ARG A 84 9.80 -0.68 21.55
N SER A 85 9.70 -0.72 22.87
CA SER A 85 10.84 -1.02 23.74
C SER A 85 11.40 -2.43 23.53
N VAL A 86 10.54 -3.39 23.19
CA VAL A 86 10.96 -4.76 22.79
C VAL A 86 11.53 -4.77 21.36
N LEU A 87 10.96 -3.96 20.47
CA LEU A 87 11.34 -3.93 19.06
C LEU A 87 12.71 -3.27 18.81
N ILE A 88 13.07 -2.22 19.55
CA ILE A 88 14.34 -1.50 19.41
C ILE A 88 15.57 -2.44 19.44
N PRO A 89 15.80 -3.26 20.48
CA PRO A 89 16.99 -4.13 20.52
C PRO A 89 16.98 -5.17 19.39
N LEU A 90 15.81 -5.67 19.00
CA LEU A 90 15.68 -6.56 17.85
C LEU A 90 16.16 -5.85 16.58
N LEU A 91 15.62 -4.68 16.26
CA LEU A 91 15.98 -3.96 15.04
C LEU A 91 17.46 -3.56 15.02
N GLN A 92 18.01 -3.10 16.15
CA GLN A 92 19.44 -2.78 16.27
C GLN A 92 20.31 -4.01 15.98
N SER A 93 19.97 -5.18 16.53
CA SER A 93 20.71 -6.42 16.24
C SER A 93 20.69 -6.80 14.75
N GLN A 94 19.57 -6.58 14.06
CA GLN A 94 19.46 -6.85 12.63
C GLN A 94 20.23 -5.82 11.78
N ALA A 95 20.29 -4.57 12.25
CA ALA A 95 21.08 -3.52 11.62
C ALA A 95 22.58 -3.78 11.79
N ASP A 96 23.03 -4.22 12.98
CA ASP A 96 24.42 -4.64 13.25
C ASP A 96 24.85 -5.80 12.36
N ALA A 97 23.96 -6.78 12.14
CA ALA A 97 24.19 -7.89 11.24
C ALA A 97 24.15 -7.51 9.74
N GLY A 98 23.78 -6.27 9.41
CA GLY A 98 23.69 -5.79 8.02
C GLY A 98 22.53 -6.40 7.21
N VAL A 99 21.51 -6.94 7.87
CA VAL A 99 20.38 -7.64 7.21
C VAL A 99 19.05 -6.88 7.32
N LEU A 100 19.04 -5.72 7.99
CA LEU A 100 17.84 -4.89 8.11
C LEU A 100 17.58 -4.06 6.86
N CYS A 101 16.44 -4.29 6.22
CA CYS A 101 15.94 -3.49 5.11
C CYS A 101 14.83 -2.55 5.57
N ILE A 102 14.94 -1.25 5.27
CA ILE A 102 13.91 -0.25 5.52
C ILE A 102 13.16 0.07 4.24
N ILE A 103 11.84 0.14 4.33
CA ILE A 103 10.92 0.29 3.20
C ILE A 103 10.11 1.57 3.43
N PRO A 104 10.61 2.73 2.98
CA PRO A 104 9.84 3.95 3.02
C PRO A 104 8.80 3.97 1.90
N ASP A 105 7.55 4.26 2.24
CA ASP A 105 6.47 4.52 1.28
C ASP A 105 5.95 5.94 1.47
N LEU A 106 5.92 6.72 0.39
CA LEU A 106 5.50 8.11 0.41
C LEU A 106 4.24 8.28 -0.43
N TRP A 107 3.18 8.81 0.19
CA TRP A 107 1.91 8.90 -0.51
C TRP A 107 1.05 10.12 -0.15
N SER A 108 0.59 10.85 -1.16
CA SER A 108 -0.50 11.82 -1.10
C SER A 108 -1.91 11.23 -1.22
N ASP A 109 -2.74 11.54 -0.24
CA ASP A 109 -4.20 11.52 -0.35
C ASP A 109 -4.65 12.75 -1.13
N LYS A 110 -5.16 12.54 -2.35
CA LYS A 110 -5.61 13.62 -3.24
C LYS A 110 -6.90 14.29 -2.77
N HIS A 111 -7.73 13.59 -2.01
CA HIS A 111 -9.00 14.09 -1.51
C HIS A 111 -8.75 14.99 -0.31
N ARG A 112 -8.04 14.48 0.69
CA ARG A 112 -7.72 15.23 1.92
C ARG A 112 -6.58 16.24 1.74
N LYS A 113 -5.86 16.19 0.61
CA LYS A 113 -4.65 16.99 0.32
C LYS A 113 -3.51 16.78 1.32
N ILE A 114 -3.51 15.63 1.98
CA ILE A 114 -2.51 15.26 2.98
C ILE A 114 -1.47 14.34 2.34
N CYS A 115 -0.21 14.49 2.74
CA CYS A 115 0.83 13.53 2.41
C CYS A 115 1.16 12.70 3.63
N TYR A 116 1.52 11.44 3.40
CA TYR A 116 1.88 10.49 4.43
C TYR A 116 3.20 9.86 4.06
N ILE A 117 3.95 9.50 5.08
CA ILE A 117 5.13 8.66 4.97
C ILE A 117 4.96 7.49 5.93
N GLY A 118 5.07 6.29 5.39
CA GLY A 118 5.12 5.04 6.13
C GLY A 118 6.55 4.50 6.11
N LEU A 119 7.00 3.97 7.24
CA LEU A 119 8.18 3.14 7.30
C LEU A 119 7.78 1.73 7.71
N SER A 120 8.15 0.76 6.89
CA SER A 120 8.17 -0.64 7.27
C SER A 120 9.61 -1.13 7.25
N CYS A 121 9.88 -2.25 7.92
CA CYS A 121 11.15 -2.93 7.81
C CYS A 121 10.95 -4.42 7.49
N SER A 122 11.98 -5.02 6.92
CA SER A 122 12.01 -6.45 6.68
C SER A 122 13.43 -7.01 6.85
N PHE A 123 13.49 -8.24 7.35
CA PHE A 123 14.71 -9.01 7.51
C PHE A 123 14.37 -10.51 7.54
N VAL A 124 15.39 -11.36 7.44
CA VAL A 124 15.26 -12.81 7.61
C VAL A 124 15.83 -13.16 8.97
N ASN A 125 15.02 -13.83 9.81
CA ASN A 125 15.48 -14.22 11.15
C ASN A 125 16.40 -15.47 11.11
N ASP A 126 16.92 -15.83 12.28
CA ASP A 126 17.76 -17.02 12.50
C ASP A 126 17.10 -18.36 12.12
N ARG A 127 15.76 -18.38 12.00
CA ARG A 127 14.97 -19.52 11.54
C ARG A 127 14.66 -19.48 10.05
N PHE A 128 15.32 -18.61 9.30
CA PHE A 128 15.09 -18.39 7.86
C PHE A 128 13.66 -17.95 7.52
N GLN A 129 12.99 -17.29 8.45
CA GLN A 129 11.64 -16.77 8.24
C GLN A 129 11.72 -15.28 7.87
N SER A 130 10.97 -14.91 6.83
CA SER A 130 10.79 -13.50 6.46
C SER A 130 9.95 -12.81 7.51
N VAL A 131 10.51 -11.76 8.12
CA VAL A 131 9.81 -10.88 9.05
C VAL A 131 9.57 -9.56 8.33
N ALA A 132 8.35 -9.03 8.45
CA ALA A 132 7.97 -7.71 7.98
C ALA A 132 7.20 -6.99 9.09
N ILE A 133 7.57 -5.76 9.39
CA ILE A 133 7.02 -4.98 10.50
C ILE A 133 6.74 -3.57 10.01
N ASP A 134 5.51 -3.11 10.21
CA ASP A 134 5.17 -1.71 10.03
C ASP A 134 5.63 -0.93 11.26
N LEU A 135 6.63 -0.05 11.06
CA LEU A 135 7.23 0.71 12.14
C LEU A 135 6.32 1.89 12.51
N CYS A 136 5.99 2.70 11.51
CA CYS A 136 5.14 3.86 11.71
C CYS A 136 4.54 4.36 10.40
N CYS A 137 3.43 5.08 10.53
CA CYS A 137 2.81 5.87 9.49
C CYS A 137 2.47 7.22 10.09
N GLY A 138 2.89 8.29 9.44
CA GLY A 138 2.66 9.66 9.90
C GLY A 138 2.33 10.59 8.75
N GLU A 139 1.69 11.69 9.11
CA GLU A 139 1.55 12.82 8.19
C GLU A 139 2.93 13.37 7.82
N TYR A 140 3.09 13.70 6.55
CA TYR A 140 4.27 14.33 5.98
C TYR A 140 3.95 15.81 5.76
N ASP A 141 4.21 16.60 6.81
CA ASP A 141 3.83 18.02 6.91
C ASP A 141 4.73 18.97 6.09
N GLU A 142 5.79 18.44 5.48
CA GLU A 142 6.75 19.24 4.73
C GLU A 142 6.13 19.69 3.39
N MET A 143 5.83 20.99 3.29
CA MET A 143 5.23 21.60 2.09
C MET A 143 6.07 21.34 0.83
N ASP A 144 7.39 21.36 0.98
CA ASP A 144 8.32 21.02 -0.09
C ASP A 144 8.80 19.58 0.07
N LYS A 145 8.35 18.69 -0.80
CA LYS A 145 8.77 17.28 -0.85
C LYS A 145 10.20 17.08 -1.33
N THR A 146 11.13 17.96 -0.98
CA THR A 146 12.52 17.83 -1.40
C THR A 146 13.14 16.56 -0.84
N GLY A 147 14.20 16.05 -1.50
CA GLY A 147 14.95 14.91 -0.94
C GLY A 147 15.51 15.17 0.46
N LYS A 148 15.84 16.43 0.80
CA LYS A 148 16.28 16.80 2.15
C LYS A 148 15.16 16.66 3.18
N SER A 149 13.96 17.14 2.86
CA SER A 149 12.80 17.03 3.76
C SER A 149 12.39 15.56 3.95
N VAL A 150 12.45 14.75 2.89
CA VAL A 150 12.22 13.30 2.97
C VAL A 150 13.28 12.63 3.86
N TYR A 151 14.57 12.97 3.70
CA TYR A 151 15.65 12.46 4.55
C TYR A 151 15.40 12.75 6.03
N LEU A 152 15.07 14.00 6.38
CA LEU A 152 14.81 14.42 7.76
C LEU A 152 13.58 13.70 8.34
N SER A 153 12.54 13.51 7.54
CA SER A 153 11.33 12.79 7.97
C SER A 153 11.59 11.31 8.24
N ILE A 154 12.36 10.64 7.36
CA ILE A 154 12.80 9.25 7.57
C ILE A 154 13.67 9.17 8.83
N ARG A 155 14.66 10.06 8.97
CA ARG A 155 15.54 10.10 10.15
C ARG A 155 14.75 10.25 11.44
N LYS A 156 13.83 11.22 11.51
CA LYS A 156 12.99 11.48 12.70
C LYS A 156 12.22 10.23 13.13
N GLN A 157 11.66 9.49 12.17
CA GLN A 157 10.95 8.26 12.44
C GLN A 157 11.88 7.14 12.90
N LEU A 158 13.03 6.96 12.24
CA LEU A 158 14.05 5.98 12.64
C LEU A 158 14.64 6.25 14.03
N THR A 159 14.71 7.51 14.46
CA THR A 159 15.12 7.88 15.83
C THR A 159 14.19 7.30 16.89
N MET A 160 12.89 7.16 16.59
CA MET A 160 11.95 6.53 17.53
C MET A 160 12.31 5.05 17.80
N PHE A 161 13.05 4.42 16.87
CA PHE A 161 13.48 3.03 16.94
C PHE A 161 14.98 2.87 17.25
N GLY A 162 15.69 3.95 17.58
CA GLY A 162 17.13 3.92 17.87
C GLY A 162 17.98 3.51 16.67
N LEU A 163 17.56 3.85 15.45
CA LEU A 163 18.21 3.47 14.19
C LEU A 163 18.92 4.64 13.48
N GLU A 164 18.94 5.83 14.08
CA GLU A 164 19.53 7.04 13.50
C GLU A 164 21.03 6.92 13.23
N TYR A 165 21.77 6.23 14.10
CA TYR A 165 23.20 6.00 13.89
C TYR A 165 23.45 5.16 12.63
N TYR A 166 22.70 4.08 12.44
CA TYR A 166 22.83 3.23 11.26
C TYR A 166 22.42 3.95 9.98
N PHE A 167 21.39 4.79 10.07
CA PHE A 167 20.96 5.63 8.96
C PHE A 167 22.04 6.64 8.56
N ASP A 168 22.53 7.45 9.51
CA ASP A 168 23.53 8.47 9.21
C ASP A 168 24.85 7.88 8.68
N ASN A 169 25.22 6.68 9.15
CA ASN A 169 26.43 5.98 8.73
C ASN A 169 26.22 5.05 7.52
N LYS A 170 25.08 5.15 6.82
CA LYS A 170 24.79 4.39 5.58
C LYS A 170 24.88 2.87 5.74
N LYS A 171 24.55 2.35 6.93
CA LYS A 171 24.58 0.91 7.26
C LYS A 171 23.24 0.19 7.03
N LEU A 172 22.21 0.92 6.63
CA LEU A 172 20.88 0.36 6.36
C LEU A 172 20.67 0.14 4.87
N LEU A 173 20.10 -1.01 4.54
CA LEU A 173 19.58 -1.30 3.21
C LEU A 173 18.20 -0.68 3.06
N PHE A 174 17.89 -0.12 1.90
CA PHE A 174 16.58 0.44 1.59
C PHE A 174 15.91 -0.29 0.44
N MET A 175 14.58 -0.42 0.49
CA MET A 175 13.76 -0.74 -0.67
C MET A 175 12.76 0.38 -0.92
N SER A 176 12.82 0.99 -2.10
CA SER A 176 12.00 2.17 -2.43
C SER A 176 11.53 2.13 -3.88
N ASP A 177 10.50 2.91 -4.21
CA ASP A 177 10.21 3.24 -5.61
C ASP A 177 11.31 4.14 -6.23
N ARG A 178 11.10 4.56 -7.49
CA ARG A 178 12.04 5.45 -8.21
C ARG A 178 11.65 6.94 -8.11
N GLY A 179 10.92 7.33 -7.09
CA GLY A 179 10.60 8.73 -6.85
C GLY A 179 11.87 9.57 -6.74
N SER A 180 11.97 10.65 -7.52
CA SER A 180 13.19 11.46 -7.56
C SER A 180 13.62 11.96 -6.18
N ASN A 181 12.64 12.37 -5.36
CA ASN A 181 12.90 12.89 -4.03
C ASN A 181 13.35 11.82 -3.04
N ILE A 182 12.78 10.62 -3.09
CA ILE A 182 13.17 9.52 -2.19
C ILE A 182 14.56 8.99 -2.56
N ILE A 183 14.89 8.94 -3.85
CA ILE A 183 16.24 8.58 -4.30
C ILE A 183 17.26 9.63 -3.90
N LYS A 184 16.91 10.92 -4.00
CA LYS A 184 17.77 12.01 -3.50
C LYS A 184 17.93 11.96 -1.98
N ALA A 185 16.89 11.59 -1.23
CA ALA A 185 16.97 11.42 0.21
C ALA A 185 17.91 10.28 0.60
N LEU A 186 17.85 9.16 -0.14
CA LEU A 186 18.64 7.97 0.13
C LEU A 186 20.01 7.97 -0.57
N GLU A 187 20.51 9.13 -0.98
CA GLU A 187 21.81 9.25 -1.62
C GLU A 187 22.92 8.73 -0.69
N GLY A 188 23.79 7.88 -1.25
CA GLY A 188 24.86 7.18 -0.52
C GLY A 188 24.42 5.94 0.27
N HIS A 189 23.14 5.57 0.26
CA HIS A 189 22.68 4.29 0.80
C HIS A 189 22.58 3.22 -0.28
N ASP A 190 22.60 1.95 0.15
CA ASP A 190 22.22 0.84 -0.70
C ASP A 190 20.69 0.81 -0.88
N VAL A 191 20.24 0.93 -2.13
CA VAL A 191 18.81 1.00 -2.47
C VAL A 191 18.44 -0.07 -3.49
N LEU A 192 17.51 -0.93 -3.10
CA LEU A 192 16.79 -1.83 -3.98
C LEU A 192 15.53 -1.13 -4.51
N PHE A 193 15.31 -1.22 -5.82
CA PHE A 193 14.11 -0.61 -6.42
C PHE A 193 12.93 -1.57 -6.38
N CYS A 194 11.79 -1.08 -5.88
CA CYS A 194 10.53 -1.79 -5.80
C CYS A 194 10.18 -2.46 -7.14
N PHE A 195 10.07 -3.78 -7.11
CA PHE A 195 9.78 -4.59 -8.29
C PHE A 195 8.39 -4.30 -8.87
N GLY A 196 7.38 -4.14 -8.01
CA GLY A 196 6.02 -3.80 -8.43
C GLY A 196 5.98 -2.47 -9.20
N HIS A 197 6.68 -1.45 -8.69
CA HIS A 197 6.79 -0.17 -9.37
C HIS A 197 7.54 -0.28 -10.71
N ARG A 198 8.59 -1.11 -10.77
CA ARG A 198 9.32 -1.37 -12.03
C ARG A 198 8.44 -2.05 -13.08
N ILE A 199 7.69 -3.08 -12.71
CA ILE A 199 6.74 -3.74 -13.62
C ILE A 199 5.69 -2.73 -14.08
N ASN A 200 5.09 -1.97 -13.16
CA ASN A 200 4.11 -0.96 -13.50
C ASN A 200 4.65 0.02 -14.56
N ASN A 201 5.87 0.51 -14.38
CA ASN A 201 6.49 1.42 -15.34
C ASN A 201 6.76 0.76 -16.70
N VAL A 202 7.18 -0.51 -16.73
CA VAL A 202 7.36 -1.26 -17.99
C VAL A 202 6.04 -1.39 -18.72
N LEU A 203 4.98 -1.81 -18.02
CA LEU A 203 3.64 -1.94 -18.59
C LEU A 203 3.11 -0.60 -19.08
N GLN A 204 3.26 0.46 -18.28
CA GLN A 204 2.78 1.78 -18.68
C GLN A 204 3.46 2.30 -19.94
N ARG A 205 4.78 2.07 -20.07
CA ARG A 205 5.52 2.44 -21.28
C ARG A 205 5.12 1.60 -22.47
N ALA A 206 5.01 0.29 -22.30
CA ALA A 206 4.68 -0.64 -23.38
C ALA A 206 3.29 -0.39 -23.96
N PHE A 207 2.30 -0.07 -23.11
CA PHE A 207 0.91 0.04 -23.53
C PHE A 207 0.40 1.48 -23.73
N TYR A 208 1.01 2.49 -23.08
CA TYR A 208 0.48 3.87 -23.14
C TYR A 208 1.44 4.92 -23.69
N GLN A 209 2.73 4.62 -23.88
CA GLN A 209 3.70 5.56 -24.46
C GLN A 209 4.00 5.32 -25.95
N THR A 210 3.24 4.45 -26.61
CA THR A 210 3.34 4.14 -28.06
C THR A 210 2.53 5.08 -28.97
N GLY A 211 2.14 6.26 -28.49
CA GLY A 211 1.64 7.33 -29.37
C GLY A 211 2.82 8.04 -30.08
N PRO A 212 2.68 8.44 -31.36
CA PRO A 212 3.73 9.19 -32.05
C PRO A 212 4.03 10.47 -31.29
N LYS A 213 5.31 10.70 -30.96
CA LYS A 213 5.77 11.97 -30.40
C LYS A 213 5.48 13.05 -31.43
N GLN A 214 4.53 13.95 -31.15
CA GLN A 214 4.40 15.17 -31.94
C GLN A 214 5.64 16.02 -31.66
N ASP A 215 6.52 16.08 -32.65
CA ASP A 215 7.62 17.05 -32.68
C ASP A 215 7.01 18.45 -32.60
N LYS A 216 7.25 19.11 -31.47
CA LYS A 216 6.96 20.53 -31.32
C LYS A 216 8.03 21.31 -32.08
N GLN A 217 7.81 21.55 -33.36
CA GLN A 217 8.32 22.75 -34.04
C GLN A 217 7.54 23.08 -35.33
N ALA A 218 7.17 24.36 -35.41
CA ALA A 218 6.78 25.13 -36.59
C ALA A 218 5.35 25.01 -37.18
N ASN A 219 4.55 26.02 -36.81
CA ASN A 219 3.67 26.88 -37.64
C ASN A 219 2.41 26.31 -38.36
N ASN A 220 1.28 26.85 -37.90
CA ASN A 220 0.09 27.31 -38.63
C ASN A 220 -0.69 26.33 -39.52
N GLY A 221 -1.83 25.87 -39.00
CA GLY A 221 -3.02 25.53 -39.79
C GLY A 221 -3.63 24.18 -39.43
N LEU A 222 -4.80 24.22 -38.79
CA LEU A 222 -5.69 23.09 -38.44
C LEU A 222 -5.18 22.13 -37.35
N ALA A 223 -5.51 22.48 -36.10
CA ALA A 223 -5.32 21.62 -34.95
C ALA A 223 -6.24 20.38 -35.02
N VAL A 224 -5.65 19.21 -35.26
CA VAL A 224 -6.27 17.93 -34.92
C VAL A 224 -5.72 17.51 -33.57
N THR A 225 -6.50 17.76 -32.52
CA THR A 225 -6.21 17.31 -31.16
C THR A 225 -6.19 15.77 -31.14
N PRO A 226 -5.12 15.13 -30.65
CA PRO A 226 -5.17 13.69 -30.41
C PRO A 226 -6.20 13.44 -29.32
N VAL A 227 -7.19 12.62 -29.64
CA VAL A 227 -8.22 12.15 -28.70
C VAL A 227 -7.53 11.38 -27.59
N LYS A 228 -7.11 12.09 -26.53
CA LYS A 228 -7.37 11.58 -25.18
C LYS A 228 -8.88 11.37 -25.18
N ARG A 229 -9.33 10.11 -25.28
CA ARG A 229 -10.68 9.78 -24.85
C ARG A 229 -10.66 10.01 -23.34
N ARG A 230 -10.83 11.28 -22.97
CA ARG A 230 -11.57 11.68 -21.79
C ARG A 230 -12.87 10.92 -21.96
N ILE A 231 -13.06 9.88 -21.18
CA ILE A 231 -14.41 9.61 -20.74
C ILE A 231 -14.66 10.84 -19.86
N ASP A 232 -15.21 11.89 -20.46
CA ASP A 232 -15.95 12.87 -19.70
C ASP A 232 -17.11 12.04 -19.14
N ILE A 233 -16.94 11.52 -17.92
CA ILE A 233 -18.09 11.34 -17.05
C ILE A 233 -18.52 12.79 -16.82
N GLN A 234 -19.45 13.24 -17.66
CA GLN A 234 -20.25 14.39 -17.30
C GLN A 234 -20.81 14.08 -15.92
N ASP A 235 -20.66 15.01 -15.00
CA ASP A 235 -21.56 15.15 -13.86
C ASP A 235 -22.99 15.21 -14.43
N THR A 236 -23.57 14.07 -14.73
CA THR A 236 -25.01 13.87 -14.66
C THR A 236 -25.28 13.66 -13.19
N SER A 237 -25.62 14.76 -12.53
CA SER A 237 -26.55 14.73 -11.42
C SER A 237 -27.64 13.71 -11.69
N ASP A 238 -27.81 12.80 -10.73
CA ASP A 238 -28.93 11.87 -10.58
C ASP A 238 -29.09 10.82 -11.70
N GLU A 239 -28.44 9.67 -11.52
CA GLU A 239 -29.09 8.34 -11.62
C GLU A 239 -28.10 7.22 -11.19
N GLU A 240 -28.58 6.36 -10.30
CA GLU A 240 -27.89 5.20 -9.72
C GLU A 240 -27.40 4.22 -10.81
N LEU A 241 -26.10 3.90 -10.87
CA LEU A 241 -25.54 2.70 -11.51
C LEU A 241 -24.03 2.59 -11.23
N ASP A 242 -23.63 1.88 -10.17
CA ASP A 242 -22.49 0.94 -10.14
C ASP A 242 -22.22 0.43 -8.70
N SER A 243 -23.13 -0.38 -8.16
CA SER A 243 -22.86 -1.16 -6.94
C SER A 243 -22.21 -2.53 -7.23
N ASP A 244 -22.27 -3.01 -8.48
CA ASP A 244 -22.05 -4.44 -8.76
C ASP A 244 -20.66 -4.76 -9.35
N VAL A 245 -19.82 -3.75 -9.62
CA VAL A 245 -18.47 -3.95 -10.20
C VAL A 245 -17.35 -3.90 -9.15
N GLU A 246 -17.58 -3.30 -7.97
CA GLU A 246 -16.54 -3.17 -6.93
C GLU A 246 -16.29 -4.46 -6.14
N ASP A 247 -17.29 -5.35 -6.01
CA ASP A 247 -17.21 -6.50 -5.09
C ASP A 247 -16.38 -7.70 -5.60
N ILE A 248 -16.02 -7.74 -6.88
CA ILE A 248 -15.32 -8.90 -7.46
C ILE A 248 -13.79 -8.84 -7.23
N TYR A 249 -13.21 -7.69 -6.87
CA TYR A 249 -11.74 -7.53 -6.91
C TYR A 249 -11.14 -6.77 -5.73
N LYS A 250 -11.18 -7.35 -4.52
CA LYS A 250 -10.22 -7.02 -3.45
C LYS A 250 -8.79 -7.34 -3.93
N ARG A 251 -7.97 -6.32 -4.29
CA ARG A 251 -6.62 -6.54 -4.86
C ARG A 251 -5.48 -5.84 -4.09
N PRO A 252 -4.30 -6.47 -4.00
CA PRO A 252 -3.22 -6.10 -3.08
C PRO A 252 -2.28 -4.96 -3.55
N SER A 253 -2.66 -4.15 -4.55
CA SER A 253 -1.78 -3.05 -5.02
C SER A 253 -2.21 -1.69 -4.45
N PRO A 254 -1.27 -0.78 -4.10
CA PRO A 254 -1.61 0.58 -3.72
C PRO A 254 -2.49 1.25 -4.78
N SER A 255 -3.56 1.91 -4.35
CA SER A 255 -4.59 2.54 -5.22
C SER A 255 -4.03 3.54 -6.24
N ARG A 256 -2.79 4.01 -6.08
CA ARG A 256 -2.09 4.83 -7.08
C ARG A 256 -1.77 4.14 -8.39
N HIS A 257 -1.67 2.81 -8.38
CA HIS A 257 -1.36 2.01 -9.57
C HIS A 257 -2.62 1.46 -10.25
N HIS A 258 -3.81 1.92 -9.82
CA HIS A 258 -5.12 1.43 -10.22
C HIS A 258 -5.36 1.48 -11.74
N GLU A 259 -4.88 2.51 -12.45
CA GLU A 259 -5.04 2.59 -13.93
C GLU A 259 -4.35 1.43 -14.68
N ALA A 260 -3.19 0.96 -14.20
CA ALA A 260 -2.55 -0.21 -14.78
C ALA A 260 -3.25 -1.51 -14.34
N THR A 261 -3.74 -1.56 -13.10
CA THR A 261 -4.42 -2.74 -12.52
C THR A 261 -5.80 -3.02 -13.14
N ILE A 262 -6.59 -1.99 -13.49
CA ILE A 262 -7.86 -2.10 -14.24
C ILE A 262 -7.65 -2.75 -15.63
N ILE A 263 -6.44 -2.62 -16.18
CA ILE A 263 -6.12 -3.15 -17.51
C ILE A 263 -5.45 -4.52 -17.40
N LEU A 264 -4.70 -4.77 -16.33
CA LEU A 264 -4.22 -6.11 -15.97
C LEU A 264 -5.36 -7.08 -15.63
N SER A 265 -6.48 -6.62 -15.08
CA SER A 265 -7.69 -7.45 -14.90
C SER A 265 -8.37 -7.85 -16.22
N LYS A 266 -7.98 -7.23 -17.33
CA LYS A 266 -8.40 -7.60 -18.70
C LYS A 266 -7.39 -8.52 -19.40
N LEU A 267 -6.24 -8.80 -18.78
CA LEU A 267 -5.33 -9.81 -19.30
C LEU A 267 -5.90 -11.21 -19.05
N PRO A 268 -5.62 -12.17 -19.95
CA PRO A 268 -6.10 -13.52 -19.79
C PRO A 268 -5.59 -14.15 -18.49
N ASN A 269 -6.48 -14.86 -17.79
CA ASN A 269 -6.20 -15.49 -16.51
C ASN A 269 -5.43 -16.81 -16.64
N GLU A 270 -5.30 -17.36 -17.86
CA GLU A 270 -4.56 -18.58 -18.08
C GLU A 270 -3.05 -18.34 -18.22
N PRO A 271 -2.21 -19.04 -17.43
CA PRO A 271 -0.76 -18.87 -17.45
C PRO A 271 -0.12 -19.04 -18.85
N LYS A 272 -0.70 -19.88 -19.71
CA LYS A 272 -0.20 -20.10 -21.09
C LYS A 272 -0.40 -18.88 -21.98
N GLU A 273 -1.51 -18.17 -21.82
CA GLU A 273 -1.83 -16.98 -22.61
C GLU A 273 -1.03 -15.77 -22.11
N LEU A 274 -0.85 -15.65 -20.80
CA LEU A 274 0.04 -14.66 -20.19
C LEU A 274 1.50 -14.87 -20.62
N LEU A 275 1.95 -16.14 -20.65
CA LEU A 275 3.26 -16.52 -21.18
C LEU A 275 3.38 -16.17 -22.68
N GLY A 276 2.31 -16.36 -23.46
CA GLY A 276 2.23 -15.92 -24.85
C GLY A 276 2.45 -14.42 -25.01
N VAL A 277 1.77 -13.59 -24.22
CA VAL A 277 1.95 -12.12 -24.22
C VAL A 277 3.38 -11.73 -23.81
N ILE A 278 3.96 -12.38 -22.80
CA ILE A 278 5.33 -12.12 -22.34
C ILE A 278 6.37 -12.56 -23.39
N VAL A 279 6.16 -13.70 -24.05
CA VAL A 279 7.04 -14.24 -25.10
C VAL A 279 6.97 -13.37 -26.35
N VAL A 280 5.77 -12.95 -26.78
CA VAL A 280 5.60 -11.99 -27.88
C VAL A 280 6.27 -10.66 -27.55
N SER A 281 6.12 -10.16 -26.32
CA SER A 281 6.80 -8.93 -25.87
C SER A 281 8.32 -9.06 -25.85
N LYS A 282 8.86 -10.21 -25.40
CA LYS A 282 10.30 -10.51 -25.46
C LYS A 282 10.80 -10.63 -26.90
N SER A 283 10.04 -11.27 -27.78
CA SER A 283 10.35 -11.41 -29.20
C SER A 283 10.33 -10.06 -29.92
N LEU A 284 9.40 -9.17 -29.56
CA LEU A 284 9.34 -7.80 -30.07
C LEU A 284 10.55 -6.97 -29.62
N VAL A 285 10.95 -7.07 -28.35
CA VAL A 285 12.17 -6.42 -27.83
C VAL A 285 13.43 -6.98 -28.50
N LYS A 286 13.46 -8.28 -28.79
CA LYS A 286 14.59 -8.93 -29.51
C LYS A 286 14.62 -8.53 -30.98
N TYR A 287 13.47 -8.43 -31.64
CA TYR A 287 13.32 -7.95 -33.01
C TYR A 287 13.81 -6.51 -33.13
N VAL A 288 13.37 -5.60 -32.27
CA VAL A 288 13.83 -4.19 -32.24
C VAL A 288 15.34 -4.06 -32.02
N LYS A 289 15.94 -4.97 -31.23
CA LYS A 289 17.41 -5.02 -31.05
C LYS A 289 18.15 -5.57 -32.27
N LEU A 290 17.55 -6.52 -33.00
CA LEU A 290 18.16 -7.21 -34.13
C LEU A 290 18.02 -6.42 -35.44
N THR A 291 16.92 -5.71 -35.65
CA THR A 291 16.69 -4.89 -36.85
C THR A 291 17.44 -3.56 -36.83
N GLY A 292 18.15 -3.25 -35.74
CA GLY A 292 19.00 -2.06 -35.69
C GLY A 292 18.24 -0.75 -35.85
N LEU A 293 16.93 -0.71 -35.62
CA LEU A 293 16.07 0.48 -35.75
C LEU A 293 16.48 1.68 -34.87
N ASN A 294 17.49 1.53 -34.00
CA ASN A 294 18.15 2.63 -33.31
C ASN A 294 19.28 3.31 -34.11
N LYS A 295 19.82 2.69 -35.17
CA LYS A 295 20.91 3.25 -36.00
C LYS A 295 20.39 4.01 -37.23
N GLU A 296 19.37 3.50 -37.91
CA GLU A 296 18.83 4.17 -39.12
C GLU A 296 18.14 5.52 -38.84
N ILE A 297 17.72 5.78 -37.59
CA ILE A 297 17.16 7.07 -37.16
C ILE A 297 18.28 8.10 -36.85
N GLN A 298 19.53 7.68 -36.62
CA GLN A 298 20.66 8.60 -36.43
C GLN A 298 21.36 8.95 -37.76
N ASP A 299 21.42 8.03 -38.72
CA ASP A 299 22.16 8.23 -39.97
C ASP A 299 21.33 8.95 -41.07
N SER A 300 20.00 8.97 -40.97
CA SER A 300 19.11 9.63 -41.94
C SER A 300 18.91 11.14 -41.73
N HIS A 301 19.50 11.72 -40.68
CA HIS A 301 19.49 13.17 -40.41
C HIS A 301 20.82 13.89 -40.68
N GLY A 302 21.82 13.20 -41.26
CA GLY A 302 23.15 13.76 -41.52
C GLY A 302 23.46 14.19 -42.96
N VAL A 303 22.59 13.96 -43.96
CA VAL A 303 22.98 14.08 -45.39
C VAL A 303 22.18 15.14 -46.19
N ALA A 304 21.30 15.93 -45.58
CA ALA A 304 20.50 16.94 -46.29
C ALA A 304 20.92 18.41 -46.00
N LEU A 305 22.20 18.67 -45.76
CA LEU A 305 22.78 20.02 -45.68
C LEU A 305 24.18 20.05 -46.34
N GLN A 306 24.23 19.78 -47.64
CA GLN A 306 25.31 20.21 -48.54
C GLN A 306 24.87 19.99 -50.00
N GLN A 307 24.10 20.95 -50.52
CA GLN A 307 24.08 21.41 -51.91
C GLN A 307 23.19 22.64 -52.01
#